data_AF-A0A9D1IVF9-F1
#
_entry.id   AF-A0A9D1IVF9-F1
#
_cell.length_a   1.000
_cell.length_b   1.000
_cell.length_c   1.000
_cell.angle_alpha   90.00
_cell.angle_beta   90.00
_cell.angle_gamma   90.00
#
_symmetry.space_group_name_H-M   'P 1'
#
loop_
_entity.id
_entity.type
_entity.pdbx_description
1 polymer ?
#
loop_
_entity_poly.entity_id
_entity_poly.type
_entity_poly.pdbx_seq_one_letter_code
_entity_poly.pdbx_strand_id
1 'polypeptide(L)' 'MLVLSKRNIDLPGPDGASVRLRRGELAVVPDWAADTEYFKALVADGKVVPSGKSDKQTQAAAEKKVRTRRGSATTEE' A
#
# COMPACT_ATOMS: atom_id res chain seq x y z
N MET A 1 8.89 -9.25 2.43
CA MET A 1 7.47 -9.38 2.87
C MET A 1 6.53 -9.51 1.67
N LEU A 2 5.52 -10.40 1.72
CA LEU A 2 4.47 -10.50 0.68
C LEU A 2 3.37 -9.47 0.95
N VAL A 3 2.89 -8.75 -0.07
CA VAL A 3 1.82 -7.74 0.07
C VAL A 3 0.82 -7.82 -1.07
N LEU A 4 -0.46 -7.57 -0.77
CA LEU A 4 -1.51 -7.32 -1.74
C LEU A 4 -1.68 -5.83 -1.96
N SER A 5 -1.55 -5.38 -3.19
CA SER A 5 -1.72 -3.97 -3.52
C SER A 5 -3.12 -3.68 -4.03
N LYS A 6 -3.87 -2.80 -3.36
CA LYS A 6 -5.21 -2.39 -3.82
C LYS A 6 -5.15 -1.29 -4.89
N ARG A 7 -3.95 -0.77 -5.22
CA ARG A 7 -3.70 0.28 -6.23
C ARG A 7 -2.40 0.02 -6.99
N ASN A 8 -2.24 0.68 -8.13
CA ASN A 8 -0.97 0.73 -8.85
C ASN A 8 -0.07 1.76 -8.16
N ILE A 9 1.00 1.30 -7.54
CA ILE A 9 1.92 2.10 -6.74
C ILE A 9 3.33 1.86 -7.24
N ASP A 10 4.13 2.90 -7.27
CA ASP A 10 5.57 2.80 -7.47
C ASP A 10 6.23 3.18 -6.15
N LEU A 11 6.95 2.25 -5.53
CA LEU A 11 7.68 2.51 -4.30
C LEU A 11 9.07 3.03 -4.68
N PRO A 12 9.39 4.31 -4.42
CA PRO A 12 10.73 4.82 -4.64
C PRO A 12 11.69 4.24 -3.60
N GLY A 13 12.86 3.82 -4.05
CA GLY A 13 13.95 3.29 -3.24
C GLY A 13 15.22 4.12 -3.33
N PRO A 14 16.22 3.79 -2.51
CA PRO A 14 17.55 4.37 -2.62
C PRO A 14 18.18 4.01 -3.98
N ASP A 15 19.07 4.89 -4.48
CA ASP A 15 19.82 4.68 -5.72
C ASP A 15 18.98 4.48 -7.00
N GLY A 16 17.76 5.01 -7.03
CA GLY A 16 16.86 4.90 -8.19
C GLY A 16 16.23 3.53 -8.34
N ALA A 17 16.39 2.64 -7.36
CA ALA A 17 15.60 1.42 -7.29
C ALA A 17 14.11 1.77 -7.15
N SER A 18 13.25 1.04 -7.84
CA SER A 18 11.80 1.16 -7.64
C SER A 18 11.14 -0.21 -7.59
N VAL A 19 10.17 -0.34 -6.70
CA VAL A 19 9.33 -1.55 -6.62
C VAL A 19 7.96 -1.19 -7.14
N ARG A 20 7.63 -1.72 -8.32
CA ARG A 20 6.31 -1.54 -8.91
C ARG A 20 5.33 -2.53 -8.31
N LEU A 21 4.29 -2.00 -7.70
CA LEU A 21 3.16 -2.75 -7.17
C LEU A 21 1.95 -2.58 -8.11
N ARG A 22 1.41 -3.70 -8.61
CA ARG A 22 0.22 -3.71 -9.45
C ARG A 22 -1.05 -3.91 -8.62
N ARG A 23 -2.12 -3.20 -9.00
CA ARG A 23 -3.43 -3.34 -8.35
C ARG A 23 -3.94 -4.78 -8.51
N GLY A 24 -4.39 -5.37 -7.41
CA GLY A 24 -4.94 -6.73 -7.35
C GLY A 24 -3.87 -7.83 -7.32
N GLU A 25 -2.59 -7.47 -7.37
CA GLU A 25 -1.50 -8.43 -7.44
C GLU A 25 -0.80 -8.57 -6.08
N LEU A 26 -0.38 -9.81 -5.80
CA LEU A 26 0.52 -10.11 -4.71
C LEU A 26 1.95 -9.90 -5.19
N ALA A 27 2.69 -9.04 -4.49
CA ALA A 27 4.08 -8.73 -4.80
C ALA A 27 4.96 -8.94 -3.57
N VAL A 28 6.21 -9.34 -3.82
CA VAL A 28 7.22 -9.43 -2.78
C VAL A 28 7.91 -8.08 -2.65
N VAL A 29 7.76 -7.46 -1.49
CA VAL A 29 8.40 -6.21 -1.12
C VAL A 29 9.68 -6.53 -0.33
N PRO A 30 10.86 -6.04 -0.74
CA PRO A 30 12.10 -6.21 0.01
C PRO A 30 12.07 -5.40 1.32
N ASP A 31 12.84 -5.83 2.33
CA ASP A 31 12.82 -5.23 3.66
C ASP A 31 13.19 -3.73 3.68
N TRP A 32 14.11 -3.31 2.82
CA TRP A 32 14.43 -1.88 2.68
C TRP A 32 13.21 -1.04 2.25
N ALA A 33 12.34 -1.59 1.40
CA ALA A 33 11.13 -0.90 0.94
C ALA A 33 10.04 -0.93 2.01
N ALA A 34 9.96 -2.03 2.77
CA ALA A 34 9.02 -2.19 3.87
C ALA A 34 9.30 -1.24 5.04
N ASP A 35 10.55 -0.86 5.27
CA ASP A 35 10.92 0.05 6.35
C ASP A 35 10.71 1.54 5.99
N THR A 36 10.48 1.87 4.72
CA THR A 36 10.24 3.25 4.31
C THR A 36 8.98 3.83 4.95
N GLU A 37 9.06 5.09 5.37
CA GLU A 37 7.90 5.85 5.87
C GLU A 37 6.76 5.89 4.84
N TYR A 38 7.10 5.92 3.55
CA TYR A 38 6.14 5.86 2.45
C TYR A 38 5.33 4.56 2.46
N PHE A 39 6.02 3.42 2.59
CA PHE A 39 5.36 2.12 2.66
C PHE A 39 4.48 2.00 3.90
N LYS A 40 4.97 2.42 5.08
CA LYS A 40 4.21 2.44 6.34
C LYS A 40 2.93 3.27 6.21
N ALA A 41 2.99 4.44 5.57
CA ALA A 41 1.83 5.28 5.30
C ALA A 41 0.80 4.62 4.35
N LEU A 42 1.27 3.88 3.33
CA LEU A 42 0.40 3.15 2.41
C LEU A 42 -0.33 1.98 3.08
N VAL A 43 0.33 1.30 4.03
CA VAL A 43 -0.28 0.25 4.84
C VAL A 43 -1.31 0.86 5.80
N ALA A 44 -0.99 1.97 6.46
CA ALA A 44 -1.91 2.68 7.35
C ALA A 44 -3.19 3.17 6.62
N ASP A 45 -3.06 3.61 5.37
CA ASP A 45 -4.20 4.01 4.52
C ASP A 45 -4.99 2.81 3.94
N GLY A 46 -4.49 1.58 4.15
CA GLY A 46 -5.09 0.35 3.63
C GLY A 46 -4.92 0.16 2.12
N LYS A 47 -4.01 0.90 1.49
CA LYS A 47 -3.69 0.77 0.05
C LYS A 47 -2.83 -0.45 -0.23
N VAL A 48 -1.97 -0.82 0.72
CA VAL A 48 -1.13 -2.02 0.68
C VAL A 48 -1.50 -2.87 1.89
N VAL A 49 -1.76 -4.15 1.66
CA VAL A 49 -2.12 -5.11 2.71
C VAL A 49 -1.00 -6.15 2.81
N PRO A 50 -0.19 -6.15 3.88
CA PRO A 50 0.81 -7.19 4.08
C PRO A 50 0.13 -8.56 4.29
N SER A 51 0.60 -9.55 3.56
CA SER A 51 0.05 -10.90 3.48
C SER A 51 0.94 -11.95 4.17
N GLY A 52 1.76 -11.54 5.14
CA GLY A 52 2.76 -12.39 5.78
C GLY A 52 2.90 -12.14 7.29
N LYS A 53 2.09 -12.87 8.06
CA LYS A 53 2.18 -13.27 9.49
C LYS A 53 0.81 -13.13 10.16
N SER A 54 0.16 -14.27 10.33
CA SER A 54 -1.17 -14.49 10.93
C SER A 54 -2.35 -13.94 10.13
N ASP A 55 -2.94 -14.82 9.31
CA ASP A 55 -4.27 -14.75 8.69
C ASP A 55 -5.35 -13.99 9.49
N LYS A 56 -5.29 -14.01 10.82
CA LYS A 56 -6.23 -13.32 11.70
C LYS A 56 -6.22 -11.78 11.60
N GLN A 57 -5.11 -11.14 11.22
CA GLN A 57 -5.07 -9.67 11.06
C GLN A 57 -5.35 -9.21 9.62
N THR A 58 -5.06 -10.04 8.63
CA THR A 58 -5.30 -9.74 7.21
C THR A 58 -6.80 -9.68 6.90
N GLN A 59 -7.63 -10.48 7.57
CA GLN A 59 -9.09 -10.42 7.42
C GLN A 59 -9.69 -9.08 7.91
N ALA A 60 -9.23 -8.58 9.07
CA ALA A 60 -9.67 -7.30 9.62
C ALA A 60 -9.21 -6.07 8.79
N ALA A 61 -8.06 -6.17 8.10
CA ALA A 61 -7.57 -5.12 7.22
C ALA A 61 -8.16 -5.18 5.79
N ALA A 62 -8.61 -6.36 5.34
CA ALA A 62 -9.38 -6.50 4.12
C ALA A 62 -10.77 -5.83 4.24
N GLU A 63 -11.41 -5.92 5.41
CA GLU A 63 -12.66 -5.23 5.74
C GLU A 63 -12.50 -3.71 5.95
N LYS A 64 -11.29 -3.23 6.26
CA LYS A 64 -11.03 -1.78 6.28
C LYS A 64 -11.20 -1.20 4.88
N LYS A 65 -12.32 -0.49 4.70
CA LYS A 65 -12.63 0.34 3.53
C LYS A 65 -11.41 1.18 3.18
N VAL A 66 -10.85 0.97 1.99
CA VAL A 66 -9.83 1.85 1.41
C VAL A 66 -10.38 3.26 1.46
N ARG A 67 -9.66 4.17 2.12
CA ARG A 67 -10.08 5.57 2.25
C ARG A 67 -9.92 6.23 0.87
N THR A 68 -10.94 6.10 0.03
CA THR A 68 -11.04 6.86 -1.20
C THR A 68 -11.41 8.29 -0.82
N ARG A 69 -10.43 9.19 -0.85
CA ARG A 69 -10.70 10.64 -0.91
C ARG A 69 -11.30 10.91 -2.29
N ARG A 70 -12.61 10.67 -2.41
CA ARG A 70 -13.40 11.08 -3.59
C ARG A 70 -13.40 12.60 -3.53
N GLY A 71 -12.76 13.25 -4.50
CA GLY A 71 -12.63 14.70 -4.52
C GLY A 71 -13.99 15.37 -4.41
N SER A 72 -14.15 16.25 -3.43
CA SER A 72 -15.12 17.34 -3.54
C SER A 72 -14.51 18.39 -4.47
N ALA A 73 -15.20 18.60 -5.58
CA ALA A 73 -15.17 19.77 -6.46
C ALA A 73 -14.96 21.07 -5.64
N THR A 74 -14.00 21.94 -5.99
CA THR A 74 -14.06 23.05 -6.97
C THR A 74 -14.28 24.41 -6.29
N THR A 75 -13.30 25.30 -6.49
CA THR A 75 -13.33 26.79 -6.48
C THR A 75 -13.84 27.54 -5.24
N GLU A 76 -12.90 28.19 -4.55
CA GLU A 76 -13.13 29.51 -3.94
C GLU A 76 -12.45 30.54 -4.86
N GLU A 77 -13.27 31.42 -5.46
CA GLU A 77 -12.86 32.76 -5.94
C GLU A 77 -13.12 33.79 -4.84
#